data_AF-A0A7X4HDU3-F1
#
_entry.id   AF-A0A7X4HDU3-F1
#
_cell.length_a   1.000
_cell.length_b   1.000
_cell.length_c   1.000
_cell.angle_alpha   90.00
_cell.angle_beta   90.00
_cell.angle_gamma   90.00
#
_symmetry.space_group_name_H-M   'P 1'
#
loop_
_entity.id
_entity.type
_entity.pdbx_description
1 polymer ?
#
loop_
_entity_poly.entity_id
_entity_poly.type
_entity_poly.pdbx_seq_one_letter_code
_entity_poly.pdbx_strand_id
1 'polypeptide(L)' 'MTEKMNYCYQYARRMAATETGLPLDHFPQQSPYSAEQMLDEDLLP' A
#
# COMPACT_ATOMS: atom_id res chain seq x y z
N MET A 1 -12.83 6.16 -8.13
CA MET A 1 -11.39 5.91 -8.38
C MET A 1 -10.65 5.71 -7.06
N THR A 2 -10.83 6.59 -6.07
CA THR A 2 -10.14 6.59 -4.76
C THR A 2 -10.40 5.35 -3.89
N GLU A 3 -11.61 4.80 -3.87
CA GLU A 3 -11.93 3.61 -3.05
C GLU A 3 -11.17 2.35 -3.50
N LYS A 4 -10.96 2.16 -4.81
CA LYS A 4 -10.20 1.03 -5.34
C LYS A 4 -8.74 1.08 -4.90
N MET A 5 -8.12 2.26 -4.90
CA MET A 5 -6.74 2.44 -4.45
C MET A 5 -6.57 2.22 -2.95
N ASN A 6 -7.51 2.69 -2.13
CA ASN A 6 -7.49 2.39 -0.70
C ASN A 6 -7.63 0.88 -0.45
N TYR A 7 -8.55 0.20 -1.16
CA TYR A 7 -8.68 -1.25 -1.08
C TYR A 7 -7.37 -1.96 -1.46
N CYS A 8 -6.75 -1.59 -2.59
CA CYS A 8 -5.48 -2.15 -3.03
C CYS A 8 -4.38 -1.92 -1.98
N TYR A 9 -4.28 -0.71 -1.41
CA TYR A 9 -3.29 -0.40 -0.39
C TYR A 9 -3.49 -1.24 0.89
N GLN A 10 -4.72 -1.32 1.41
CA GLN A 10 -5.00 -2.14 2.61
C GLN A 10 -4.79 -3.63 2.35
N TYR A 11 -5.01 -4.10 1.12
CA TYR A 11 -4.68 -5.46 0.73
C TYR A 11 -3.16 -5.68 0.73
N ALA A 12 -2.40 -4.82 0.04
CA ALA A 12 -0.94 -4.89 -0.01
C ALA A 12 -0.30 -4.80 1.38
N ARG A 13 -0.83 -3.93 2.26
CA ARG A 13 -0.40 -3.79 3.65
C ARG A 13 -0.54 -5.10 4.44
N ARG A 14 -1.64 -5.83 4.25
CA ARG A 14 -1.86 -7.15 4.88
C ARG A 14 -0.94 -8.23 4.33
N MET A 15 -0.70 -8.22 3.03
CA MET A 15 0.25 -9.14 2.38
C MET A 15 1.66 -8.92 2.91
N ALA A 16 2.14 -7.67 2.94
CA ALA A 16 3.45 -7.33 3.47
C ALA A 16 3.63 -7.75 4.94
N ALA A 17 2.62 -7.52 5.79
CA ALA A 17 2.65 -8.00 7.18
C ALA A 17 2.75 -9.54 7.26
N THR A 18 2.02 -10.25 6.41
CA THR A 18 2.06 -11.72 6.36
C THR A 18 3.41 -12.24 5.90
N GLU A 19 3.98 -11.65 4.85
CA GLU A 19 5.26 -12.07 4.25
C GLU A 19 6.47 -11.75 5.14
N THR A 20 6.44 -10.61 5.84
CA THR A 20 7.55 -10.17 6.70
C THR A 20 7.43 -10.64 8.14
N GLY A 21 6.24 -11.07 8.58
CA GLY A 21 5.94 -11.39 9.97
C GLY A 21 5.87 -10.17 10.89
N LEU A 22 5.95 -8.95 10.35
CA LEU A 22 5.83 -7.71 11.13
C LEU A 22 4.37 -7.40 11.46
N PRO A 23 4.09 -6.76 12.61
CA PRO A 23 2.73 -6.35 12.96
C PRO A 23 2.20 -5.31 11.96
N LEU A 24 0.89 -5.31 11.70
CA LEU A 24 0.25 -4.36 10.79
C LEU A 24 0.53 -2.89 11.15
N ASP A 25 0.71 -2.58 12.43
CA ASP A 25 0.99 -1.23 12.92
C ASP A 25 2.41 -0.74 12.58
N HIS A 26 3.28 -1.64 12.11
CA HIS A 26 4.57 -1.26 11.53
C HIS A 26 4.42 -0.57 10.16
N PHE A 27 3.32 -0.85 9.46
CA PHE A 27 3.04 -0.29 8.15
C PHE A 27 2.07 0.90 8.26
N PRO A 28 2.26 1.97 7.48
CA PRO A 28 1.37 3.13 7.52
C PRO A 28 -0.09 2.74 7.32
N GLN A 29 -0.99 3.33 8.11
CA GLN A 29 -2.42 3.02 8.00
C GLN A 29 -3.02 3.52 6.68
N GLN A 30 -2.47 4.58 6.10
CA GLN A 30 -2.88 5.15 4.81
C GLN A 30 -1.70 5.16 3.86
N SER A 31 -2.00 5.08 2.56
CA SER A 31 -0.96 5.18 1.53
C SER A 31 -0.21 6.51 1.69
N PRO A 32 1.13 6.50 1.75
CA PRO A 32 1.91 7.73 1.71
C PRO A 32 1.95 8.36 0.31
N TYR A 33 1.51 7.62 -0.71
CA TYR A 33 1.52 8.04 -2.12
C TYR A 33 0.13 8.45 -2.59
N SER A 34 0.09 9.46 -3.46
CA SER A 34 -1.11 9.85 -4.17
C SER A 34 -1.54 8.79 -5.18
N ALA A 35 -2.79 8.89 -5.66
CA ALA A 35 -3.33 8.05 -6.72
C ALA A 35 -2.46 8.05 -7.99
N GLU A 36 -1.93 9.21 -8.36
CA GLU A 36 -1.08 9.40 -9.54
C GLU A 36 0.27 8.74 -9.34
N GLN A 37 0.88 8.90 -8.17
CA GLN A 37 2.16 8.28 -7.81
C GLN A 37 2.07 6.75 -7.74
N MET A 38 0.93 6.19 -7.32
CA MET A 38 0.73 4.73 -7.30
C MET A 38 0.59 4.12 -8.69
N LEU A 39 0.28 4.93 -9.71
CA LEU A 39 0.19 4.52 -11.11
C LEU A 39 1.45 4.88 -11.89
N ASP A 40 2.44 5.48 -11.23
CA ASP A 40 3.71 5.85 -11.83
C ASP A 40 4.62 4.61 -11.93
N GLU A 41 4.93 4.20 -13.16
CA GLU A 41 5.76 3.02 -13.43
C GLU A 41 7.23 3.26 -13.06
N ASP A 42 7.68 4.51 -12.99
CA ASP A 42 9.05 4.88 -12.60
C ASP A 42 9.23 4.89 -11.07
N LEU A 43 8.14 4.76 -10.29
CA LEU A 43 8.15 4.73 -8.82
C LEU A 43 8.45 3.32 -8.26
N LEU A 44 8.32 2.28 -9.09
CA LEU A 44 8.62 0.91 -8.69
C LEU A 44 10.12 0.62 -8.87
N PRO A 45 10.83 0.13 -7.83
CA PRO A 45 12.25 -0.20 -7.90
C PRO A 45 12.56 -1.45 -8.74
#